data_AF-A0AAD6UZ44-F1
#
_entry.id   AF-A0AAD6UZ44-F1
#
_cell.length_a   1.000
_cell.length_b   1.000
_cell.length_c   1.000
_cell.angle_alpha   90.00
_cell.angle_beta   90.00
_cell.angle_gamma   90.00
#
_symmetry.space_group_name_H-M   'P 1'
#
loop_
_entity.id
_entity.type
_entity.pdbx_description
1 polymer ?
#
loop_
_entity_poly.entity_id
_entity_poly.type
_entity_poly.pdbx_seq_one_letter_code
_entity_poly.pdbx_strand_id
1 'polypeptide(L)' 'MSSFNVVGFFALAEGRRTPVHNPGTGSVYHCHYATSLKSQDDNPISAALRVYSAFGDSPLPDNTIVFAIAKAFYP' A
#
# COMPACT_ATOMS: atom_id res chain seq x y z
N MET A 1 -12.11 8.62 11.62
CA MET A 1 -10.81 8.14 11.10
C MET A 1 -9.87 7.86 12.23
N SER A 2 -9.70 6.58 12.59
CA SER A 2 -8.62 6.14 13.46
C SER A 2 -7.40 5.78 12.62
N SER A 3 -6.22 5.86 13.22
CA SER A 3 -4.99 5.37 12.58
C SER A 3 -4.17 4.56 13.56
N PHE A 4 -3.55 3.50 13.08
CA PHE A 4 -2.70 2.62 13.87
C PHE A 4 -1.50 2.14 13.03
N ASN A 5 -0.47 1.63 13.70
CA ASN A 5 0.68 1.04 13.01
C ASN A 5 0.42 -0.46 12.80
N VAL A 6 0.73 -0.94 11.60
CA VAL A 6 0.70 -2.36 11.25
C VAL A 6 2.11 -2.77 10.84
N VAL A 7 2.58 -3.87 11.40
CA VAL A 7 3.88 -4.47 11.08
C VAL A 7 3.63 -5.90 10.65
N GLY A 8 4.17 -6.30 9.50
CA GLY A 8 4.04 -7.67 9.06
C GLY A 8 4.33 -7.88 7.58
N PHE A 9 3.86 -9.03 7.09
CA PHE A 9 3.98 -9.45 5.71
C PHE A 9 2.69 -9.11 4.94
N PHE A 10 2.84 -8.53 3.75
CA PHE A 10 1.73 -8.13 2.89
C PHE A 10 1.90 -8.79 1.53
N ALA A 11 0.85 -9.49 1.09
CA ALA A 11 0.76 -9.97 -0.28
C ALA A 11 0.41 -8.80 -1.20
N LEU A 12 1.14 -8.67 -2.30
CA LEU A 12 0.94 -7.62 -3.30
C LEU A 12 0.24 -8.19 -4.53
N ALA A 13 -0.81 -7.50 -4.97
CA ALA A 13 -1.49 -7.74 -6.22
C ALA A 13 -1.87 -6.41 -6.89
N GLU A 14 -2.05 -6.43 -8.20
CA GLU A 14 -2.58 -5.32 -9.01
C GLU A 14 -1.75 -4.02 -8.86
N GLY A 15 -0.42 -4.18 -8.82
CA GLY A 15 0.51 -3.08 -8.61
C GLY A 15 0.36 -1.97 -9.66
N ARG A 16 -0.11 -0.79 -9.24
CA ARG A 16 -0.28 0.38 -10.11
C ARG A 16 0.46 1.60 -9.58
N ARG A 17 1.33 2.16 -10.40
CA ARG A 17 1.97 3.45 -10.12
C ARG A 17 1.02 4.59 -10.44
N THR A 18 0.65 5.38 -9.44
CA THR A 18 -0.28 6.50 -9.56
C THR A 18 0.43 7.81 -9.22
N PRO A 19 0.29 8.85 -10.05
CA PRO A 19 0.71 10.20 -9.68
C PRO A 19 -0.30 10.82 -8.72
N VAL A 20 0.19 11.46 -7.67
CA VAL A 20 -0.55 12.41 -6.85
C VAL A 20 -0.01 13.79 -7.18
N HIS A 21 -0.82 14.59 -7.88
CA HIS A 21 -0.43 15.94 -8.25
C HIS A 21 -0.68 16.87 -7.07
N ASN A 22 0.40 17.46 -6.55
CA ASN A 22 0.31 18.48 -5.52
C ASN A 22 0.56 19.85 -6.16
N PRO A 23 -0.44 20.75 -6.18
CA PRO A 23 -0.26 22.10 -6.72
C PRO A 23 0.93 22.79 -6.04
N GLY A 24 1.88 23.28 -6.83
CA GLY A 24 3.06 24.02 -6.35
C GLY A 24 4.28 23.20 -5.92
N THR A 25 4.19 21.87 -5.77
CA THR A 25 5.32 21.02 -5.34
C THR A 25 5.66 19.87 -6.31
N GLY A 26 4.91 19.77 -7.41
CA GLY A 26 5.10 18.73 -8.42
C GLY A 26 4.28 17.46 -8.15
N SER A 27 4.57 16.42 -8.91
CA SER A 27 3.85 15.13 -8.81
C SER A 27 4.63 14.15 -7.95
N VAL A 28 3.99 13.62 -6.90
CA VAL A 28 4.54 12.54 -6.07
C VAL A 28 3.94 11.22 -6.52
N TYR A 29 4.76 10.23 -6.81
CA TYR A 29 4.28 8.93 -7.28
C TYR A 29 4.21 7.93 -6.14
N HIS A 30 3.19 7.08 -6.19
CA HIS A 30 3.03 5.97 -5.27
C HIS A 30 2.68 4.72 -6.04
N CYS A 31 3.20 3.57 -5.60
CA CYS A 31 2.69 2.28 -6.02
C CYS A 31 1.54 1.89 -5.09
N HIS A 32 0.38 1.61 -5.69
CA HIS A 32 -0.79 1.10 -5.02
C HIS A 32 -0.87 -0.40 -5.29
N TYR A 33 -1.09 -1.18 -4.24
CA TYR A 33 -1.30 -2.61 -4.32
C TYR A 33 -2.59 -2.98 -3.59
N ALA A 34 -3.34 -3.91 -4.16
CA ALA A 34 -4.38 -4.62 -3.44
C ALA A 34 -3.71 -5.58 -2.45
N THR A 35 -4.23 -5.64 -1.22
CA THR A 35 -3.78 -6.58 -0.19
C THR A 35 -4.94 -6.93 0.74
N SER A 36 -4.72 -7.87 1.65
CA SER A 36 -5.70 -8.26 2.66
C SER A 36 -5.05 -8.37 4.03
N LEU A 37 -5.72 -7.87 5.05
CA LEU A 37 -5.33 -8.06 6.44
C LEU A 37 -6.14 -9.19 7.03
N LYS A 38 -5.48 -10.15 7.69
CA LYS A 38 -6.17 -11.21 8.44
C LYS A 38 -6.14 -10.89 9.93
N SER A 39 -7.32 -10.80 10.54
CA SER A 39 -7.49 -10.72 11.99
C SER A 39 -7.73 -12.11 12.59
N GLN A 40 -7.82 -12.21 13.91
CA GLN A 40 -8.16 -13.45 14.62
C GLN A 40 -9.57 -13.98 14.27
N ASP A 41 -10.46 -13.11 13.77
CA ASP A 41 -11.84 -13.46 13.41
C ASP A 41 -11.98 -14.20 12.06
N ASP A 42 -10.87 -14.69 11.50
CA ASP A 42 -10.72 -15.48 10.26
C ASP A 42 -11.25 -14.84 8.96
N ASN A 43 -11.90 -13.69 9.04
CA ASN A 43 -12.38 -12.92 7.90
C ASN A 43 -11.28 -11.98 7.38
N PRO A 44 -10.83 -12.14 6.12
CA PRO A 44 -9.86 -11.22 5.53
C PRO A 44 -10.50 -9.86 5.25
N ILE A 45 -9.84 -8.81 5.70
CA ILE A 45 -10.21 -7.41 5.46
C ILE A 45 -9.48 -6.95 4.20
N SER A 46 -10.22 -6.57 3.16
CA SER A 46 -9.64 -5.96 1.97
C SER A 46 -9.00 -4.61 2.31
N ALA A 47 -7.77 -4.39 1.84
CA ALA A 47 -6.99 -3.19 2.10
C ALA A 47 -6.17 -2.79 0.88
N ALA A 48 -5.70 -1.53 0.88
CA ALA A 48 -4.79 -1.02 -0.13
C ALA A 48 -3.46 -0.64 0.53
N LEU A 49 -2.35 -1.17 0.02
CA LEU A 49 -1.02 -0.75 0.43
C LEU A 49 -0.54 0.35 -0.52
N ARG A 50 -0.12 1.48 0.07
CA ARG A 50 0.44 2.61 -0.67
C ARG A 50 1.90 2.80 -0.29
N VAL A 51 2.79 2.65 -1.26
CA VAL A 51 4.24 2.79 -1.08
C VAL A 51 4.73 3.95 -1.93
N TYR A 52 5.61 4.80 -1.38
CA TYR A 52 6.27 5.83 -2.17
C TYR A 52 7.06 5.20 -3.32
N SER A 53 7.00 5.82 -4.50
CA SER A 53 7.69 5.37 -5.70
C SER A 53 8.54 6.51 -6.24
N ALA A 54 9.86 6.29 -6.32
CA ALA A 54 10.77 7.25 -6.89
C ALA A 54 10.55 7.40 -8.41
N PHE A 55 11.25 8.34 -9.02
CA PHE A 55 11.24 8.48 -10.47
C PHE A 55 11.92 7.26 -11.12
N GLY A 56 11.21 6.58 -12.03
CA GLY A 56 11.72 5.38 -12.71
C GLY A 56 11.42 4.06 -12.01
N ASP A 57 10.88 4.07 -10.79
CA ASP A 57 10.47 2.85 -10.10
C ASP A 57 9.30 2.16 -10.82
N SER A 58 9.38 0.83 -10.91
CA SER A 58 8.29 -0.02 -11.37
C SER A 58 7.57 -0.66 -10.18
N PRO A 59 6.24 -0.86 -10.24
CA PRO A 59 5.54 -1.70 -9.29
C PRO A 59 6.19 -3.10 -9.20
N LEU A 60 6.22 -3.65 -8.00
CA LEU A 60 6.59 -5.04 -7.77
C LEU A 60 5.56 -5.95 -8.45
N PRO A 61 5.97 -7.13 -8.93
CA PRO A 61 5.07 -8.05 -9.62
C PRO A 61 4.04 -8.65 -8.66
N ASP A 62 2.94 -9.14 -9.21
CA ASP A 62 1.94 -9.91 -8.47
C ASP A 62 2.55 -11.17 -7.84
N ASN A 63 1.90 -11.69 -6.81
CA ASN A 63 2.38 -12.82 -6.00
C ASN A 63 3.70 -12.54 -5.25
N THR A 64 4.00 -11.25 -5.01
CA THR A 64 5.11 -10.83 -4.15
C THR A 64 4.66 -10.67 -2.71
N ILE A 65 5.49 -11.12 -1.76
CA ILE A 65 5.29 -10.86 -0.33
C ILE A 65 6.35 -9.84 0.13
N VAL A 66 5.91 -8.77 0.78
CA VAL A 66 6.80 -7.76 1.36
C VAL A 66 6.65 -7.70 2.87
N PHE A 67 7.76 -7.53 3.59
CA PHE A 67 7.74 -7.13 4.99
C PHE A 67 7.71 -5.61 5.07
N ALA A 68 6.75 -5.04 5.80
CA ALA A 68 6.63 -3.59 5.93
C ALA A 68 6.14 -3.16 7.32
N ILE A 69 6.48 -1.92 7.68
CA ILE A 69 5.89 -1.16 8.79
C ILE A 69 5.07 -0.06 8.13
N ALA A 70 3.76 -0.09 8.30
CA ALA A 70 2.84 0.80 7.63
C ALA A 70 1.91 1.51 8.62
N LYS A 71 1.50 2.73 8.27
CA LYS A 71 0.41 3.44 8.96
C LYS A 71 -0.90 3.10 8.28
N ALA A 72 -1.76 2.37 8.97
CA ALA A 72 -3.10 2.03 8.51
C ALA A 72 -4.11 3.10 8.93
N PHE A 73 -5.10 3.33 8.08
CA PHE A 73 -6.23 4.23 8.34
C PHE A 73 -7.52 3.43 8.23
N TYR A 74 -8.38 3.56 9.24
CA TYR A 74 -9.70 2.96 9.26
C TYR A 74 -10.75 4.08 9.42
N PRO A 75 -11.83 4.09 8.62
CA PRO A 75 -12.89 5.11 8.71
C PRO A 75 -13.41 5.32 10.13
#